data_AF-A0A957UBF9-F1
#
_entry.id   AF-A0A957UBF9-F1
#
_cell.length_a   1.000
_cell.length_b   1.000
_cell.length_c   1.000
_cell.angle_alpha   90.00
_cell.angle_beta   90.00
_cell.angle_gamma   90.00
#
_symmetry.space_group_name_H-M   'P 1'
#
loop_
_entity.id
_entity.type
_entity.pdbx_description
1 polymer ?
#
loop_
_entity_poly.entity_id
_entity_poly.type
_entity_poly.pdbx_seq_one_letter_code
_entity_poly.pdbx_strand_id
1 'polypeptide(L)'
;MGTDNFANPLPEATAHAILDRAVAGGINLIDTSNSYSGGDSERFIGRWLSLRGNRHVVVIATKVHYPVGPGPNDRGNSRRHILAAC
;
A
#
# COMPACT_ATOMS: atom_id res chain seq x y z
N MET A 1 -5.09 8.57 4.70
CA MET A 1 -6.12 7.50 4.68
C MET A 1 -5.42 6.16 4.78
N GLY A 2 -5.98 5.21 5.53
CA GLY A 2 -5.43 3.85 5.63
C GLY A 2 -6.03 2.91 4.56
N THR A 3 -5.28 1.87 4.18
CA THR A 3 -5.64 0.96 3.08
C THR A 3 -5.55 -0.53 3.43
N ASP A 4 -5.64 -0.88 4.71
CA ASP A 4 -5.59 -2.27 5.21
C ASP A 4 -6.61 -3.19 4.51
N ASN A 5 -7.81 -2.67 4.28
CA ASN A 5 -8.91 -3.43 3.66
C ASN A 5 -8.82 -3.56 2.13
N PHE A 6 -7.78 -3.02 1.48
CA PHE A 6 -7.61 -3.17 0.03
C PHE A 6 -7.12 -4.58 -0.31
N ALA A 7 -7.69 -5.15 -1.38
CA ALA A 7 -7.58 -6.56 -1.77
C ALA A 7 -8.25 -7.56 -0.82
N ASN A 8 -8.52 -7.21 0.44
CA ASN A 8 -9.32 -8.02 1.36
C ASN A 8 -10.03 -7.14 2.41
N PRO A 9 -11.38 -7.02 2.41
CA PRO A 9 -12.31 -7.64 1.47
C PRO A 9 -12.52 -6.82 0.18
N LEU A 10 -11.90 -5.63 0.03
CA LEU A 10 -12.26 -4.71 -1.04
C LEU A 10 -11.57 -5.06 -2.36
N PRO A 11 -12.32 -5.33 -3.45
CA PRO A 11 -11.74 -5.54 -4.76
C PRO A 11 -11.16 -4.23 -5.32
N GLU A 12 -10.30 -4.36 -6.33
CA GLU A 12 -9.51 -3.23 -6.83
C GLU A 12 -10.34 -2.04 -7.32
N ALA A 13 -11.41 -2.31 -8.07
CA ALA A 13 -12.29 -1.26 -8.57
C ALA A 13 -12.89 -0.41 -7.42
N THR A 14 -13.28 -1.05 -6.32
CA THR A 14 -13.80 -0.37 -5.13
C THR A 14 -12.70 0.41 -4.42
N ALA A 15 -11.50 -0.17 -4.28
CA ALA A 15 -10.36 0.52 -3.69
C ALA A 15 -9.98 1.79 -4.49
N HIS A 16 -9.95 1.71 -5.82
CA HIS A 16 -9.69 2.87 -6.70
C HIS A 16 -10.78 3.94 -6.56
N ALA A 17 -12.05 3.56 -6.48
CA ALA A 17 -13.14 4.52 -6.26
C ALA A 17 -13.03 5.25 -4.91
N ILE A 18 -12.60 4.55 -3.86
CA ILE A 18 -12.34 5.15 -2.54
C ILE A 18 -11.14 6.11 -2.63
N LEU A 19 -10.05 5.72 -3.30
CA LEU A 19 -8.88 6.58 -3.52
C LEU A 19 -9.25 7.84 -4.32
N ASP A 20 -9.98 7.69 -5.42
CA ASP A 20 -10.46 8.80 -6.24
C ASP A 20 -11.28 9.79 -5.39
N ARG A 21 -12.21 9.28 -4.57
CA ARG A 21 -13.04 10.13 -3.68
C ARG A 21 -12.22 10.80 -2.57
N ALA A 22 -11.27 10.09 -1.98
CA ALA A 22 -10.41 10.65 -0.93
C ALA A 22 -9.56 11.81 -1.46
N VAL A 23 -8.92 11.63 -2.62
CA VAL A 23 -8.08 12.66 -3.24
C VAL A 23 -8.90 13.84 -3.73
N ALA A 24 -10.08 13.61 -4.33
CA ALA A 24 -11.01 14.67 -4.68
C ALA A 24 -11.48 15.48 -3.45
N GLY A 25 -11.53 14.84 -2.27
CA GLY A 25 -11.81 15.48 -0.99
C GLY A 25 -10.62 16.20 -0.34
N GLY A 26 -9.46 16.25 -1.00
CA GLY A 26 -8.26 16.93 -0.51
C GLY A 26 -7.33 16.07 0.35
N ILE A 27 -7.61 14.76 0.53
CA ILE A 27 -6.68 13.86 1.21
C ILE A 27 -5.50 13.56 0.28
N ASN A 28 -4.29 13.88 0.72
CA ASN A 28 -3.07 13.64 -0.05
C ASN A 28 -2.10 12.63 0.59
N LEU A 29 -2.34 12.16 1.82
CA LEU A 29 -1.55 11.10 2.46
C LEU A 29 -2.27 9.74 2.35
N ILE A 30 -1.61 8.76 1.75
CA ILE A 30 -2.06 7.37 1.64
C ILE A 30 -1.11 6.49 2.45
N ASP A 31 -1.65 5.75 3.40
CA ASP A 31 -0.92 4.89 4.34
C ASP A 31 -1.25 3.42 4.07
N THR A 32 -0.21 2.61 3.85
CA THR A 32 -0.28 1.18 3.50
C THR A 32 0.80 0.37 4.24
N SER A 33 0.98 -0.90 3.88
CA SER A 33 1.98 -1.81 4.44
C SER A 33 2.32 -2.90 3.43
N ASN A 34 3.58 -3.35 3.41
CA ASN A 34 4.02 -4.46 2.59
C ASN A 34 3.32 -5.80 2.91
N SER A 35 2.74 -5.90 4.11
CA SER A 35 2.03 -7.08 4.58
C SER A 35 0.53 -7.09 4.25
N TYR A 36 -0.06 -5.95 3.89
CA TYR A 36 -1.51 -5.85 3.66
C TYR A 36 -1.90 -6.68 2.45
N SER A 37 -2.72 -7.70 2.68
CA SER A 37 -3.17 -8.66 1.67
C SER A 37 -2.01 -9.24 0.85
N GLY A 38 -0.88 -9.59 1.50
CA GLY A 38 0.29 -10.13 0.79
C GLY A 38 0.96 -9.14 -0.17
N GLY A 39 0.83 -7.84 0.11
CA GLY A 39 1.36 -6.75 -0.71
C GLY A 39 0.39 -6.25 -1.78
N ASP A 40 -0.79 -6.85 -1.94
CA ASP A 40 -1.73 -6.42 -2.98
C ASP A 40 -2.33 -5.04 -2.72
N SER A 41 -2.39 -4.59 -1.47
CA SER A 41 -2.78 -3.19 -1.16
C SER A 41 -1.84 -2.19 -1.85
N GLU A 42 -0.52 -2.42 -1.77
CA GLU A 42 0.49 -1.60 -2.46
C GLU A 42 0.38 -1.70 -3.98
N ARG A 43 0.12 -2.90 -4.51
CA ARG A 43 -0.08 -3.10 -5.96
C ARG A 43 -1.31 -2.35 -6.48
N PHE A 44 -2.42 -2.36 -5.75
CA PHE A 44 -3.64 -1.64 -6.10
C PHE A 44 -3.38 -0.14 -6.14
N ILE A 45 -2.70 0.39 -5.12
CA ILE A 45 -2.30 1.82 -5.07
C ILE A 45 -1.36 2.15 -6.23
N GLY A 46 -0.33 1.33 -6.49
CA GLY A 46 0.61 1.54 -7.58
C GLY A 46 -0.07 1.61 -8.96
N ARG A 47 -1.01 0.69 -9.23
CA ARG A 47 -1.81 0.72 -10.47
C ARG A 47 -2.71 1.94 -10.54
N TRP A 48 -3.37 2.29 -9.44
CA TRP A 48 -4.19 3.51 -9.36
C TRP A 48 -3.37 4.78 -9.68
N LEU A 49 -2.19 4.93 -9.07
CA LEU A 49 -1.28 6.05 -9.31
C LEU A 49 -0.86 6.13 -10.79
N SER A 50 -0.51 4.98 -11.38
CA SER A 50 -0.13 4.90 -12.78
C SER A 50 -1.28 5.27 -13.71
N LEU A 51 -2.51 4.81 -13.43
CA LEU A 51 -3.69 5.08 -14.25
C LEU A 51 -4.16 6.54 -14.16
N ARG A 52 -3.91 7.22 -13.03
CA ARG A 52 -4.35 8.61 -12.80
C ARG A 52 -3.26 9.65 -13.07
N GLY A 53 -1.99 9.25 -13.18
CA GLY A 53 -0.87 10.17 -13.41
C GLY A 53 -0.63 11.16 -12.27
N ASN A 54 -1.13 10.87 -11.07
CA ASN A 54 -1.21 11.80 -9.94
C ASN A 54 -0.14 11.56 -8.86
N ARG A 55 0.90 10.78 -9.15
CA ARG A 55 1.97 10.47 -8.18
C ARG A 55 2.54 11.71 -7.50
N HIS A 56 2.66 12.82 -8.22
CA HIS A 56 3.28 14.05 -7.75
C HIS A 56 2.44 14.81 -6.70
N VAL A 57 1.13 14.55 -6.59
CA VAL A 57 0.24 15.22 -5.62
C VAL A 57 -0.08 14.38 -4.38
N VAL A 58 0.44 13.15 -4.31
CA VAL A 58 0.21 12.26 -3.18
C VAL A 58 1.49 11.94 -2.41
N VAL A 59 1.35 11.80 -1.10
CA VAL A 59 2.36 11.27 -0.20
C VAL A 59 1.98 9.82 0.11
N ILE A 60 2.92 8.90 -0.10
CA ILE A 60 2.75 7.48 0.21
C ILE A 60 3.60 7.16 1.43
N ALA A 61 2.97 6.58 2.46
CA ALA A 61 3.65 5.98 3.59
C ALA A 61 3.41 4.46 3.56
N THR A 62 4.50 3.68 3.66
CA THR A 62 4.42 2.23 3.82
C THR A 62 5.21 1.79 5.05
N LYS A 63 5.02 0.53 5.44
CA LYS A 63 5.53 -0.07 6.66
C LYS A 63 6.12 -1.44 6.35
N VAL A 64 7.02 -1.86 7.22
CA VAL A 64 7.67 -3.17 7.21
C VAL A 64 7.75 -3.66 8.65
N HIS A 65 7.36 -4.90 8.90
CA HIS A 65 7.56 -5.61 10.18
C HIS A 65 7.00 -7.04 10.12
N TYR A 66 5.75 -7.16 9.69
CA TYR A 66 5.04 -8.43 9.71
C TYR A 66 5.61 -9.43 8.69
N PRO A 67 5.40 -10.74 8.90
CA PRO A 67 5.86 -11.74 7.94
C PRO A 67 5.25 -11.53 6.55
N VAL A 68 6.09 -11.48 5.53
CA VAL A 68 5.71 -11.47 4.10
C VAL A 68 6.13 -12.75 3.36
N GLY A 69 6.74 -13.69 4.08
CA GLY A 69 7.21 -14.98 3.59
C GLY A 69 7.50 -15.98 4.71
N PRO A 70 7.81 -17.25 4.36
CA PRO A 70 8.02 -18.31 5.35
C PRO A 70 9.41 -18.27 5.99
N GLY A 71 10.38 -17.59 5.36
CA GLY A 71 11.77 -17.59 5.79
C GLY A 71 12.01 -16.74 7.05
N PRO A 72 13.11 -17.02 7.78
CA PRO A 72 13.46 -16.25 8.97
C PRO A 72 13.82 -14.78 8.66
N ASN A 73 14.18 -14.48 7.41
CA ASN A 73 14.53 -13.12 6.95
C ASN A 73 13.34 -12.37 6.32
N ASP A 74 12.15 -12.97 6.27
CA ASP A 74 10.96 -12.40 5.63
C ASP A 74 10.06 -11.68 6.66
N ARG A 75 10.61 -11.27 7.80
CA ARG A 75 9.90 -10.61 8.91
C ARG A 75 10.84 -9.77 9.79
N GLY A 76 10.24 -8.99 10.70
CA GLY A 76 10.90 -8.29 11.78
C GLY A 76 11.64 -7.03 11.33
N ASN A 77 12.60 -6.57 12.13
CA ASN A 77 13.26 -5.27 11.94
C ASN A 77 14.75 -5.41 11.63
N SER A 78 15.16 -6.56 11.07
CA SER A 78 16.56 -6.72 10.65
C SER A 78 16.88 -5.74 9.51
N ARG A 79 18.12 -5.23 9.46
CA ARG A 79 18.60 -4.39 8.35
C ARG A 79 18.30 -5.03 7.00
N ARG A 80 18.51 -6.35 6.89
CA ARG A 80 18.26 -7.13 5.68
C ARG A 80 16.79 -7.05 5.25
N HIS A 81 15.87 -7.29 6.19
CA HIS A 81 14.44 -7.29 5.88
C HIS A 81 13.93 -5.90 5.52
N ILE A 82 14.33 -4.87 6.29
CA ILE A 82 13.93 -3.49 6.04
C ILE A 82 14.38 -3.03 4.65
N LEU A 83 15.65 -3.24 4.28
CA LEU A 83 16.17 -2.82 2.98
C LEU A 83 15.57 -3.61 1.80
N ALA A 84 15.23 -4.89 2.00
CA ALA A 84 14.58 -5.69 0.96
C ALA A 84 13.11 -5.30 0.73
N ALA A 85 12.50 -4.54 1.65
CA ALA A 85 11.13 -4.06 1.55
C ALA A 85 11.00 -2.63 1.02
N CYS A 86 12.11 -1.98 0.63
CA CYS A 86 12.14 -0.67 -0.02
C CYS A 86 12.09 -0.79 -1.55
#